data_AF-A0A7X6HT53-F1
#
_entry.id   AF-A0A7X6HT53-F1
#
_cell.length_a   1.000
_cell.length_b   1.000
_cell.length_c   1.000
_cell.angle_alpha   90.00
_cell.angle_beta   90.00
_cell.angle_gamma   90.00
#
_symmetry.space_group_name_H-M   'P 1'
#
loop_
_entity.id
_entity.type
_entity.pdbx_description
1 polymer ?
#
loop_
_entity_poly.entity_id
_entity_poly.type
_entity_poly.pdbx_seq_one_letter_code
_entity_poly.pdbx_strand_id
1 'polypeptide(L)' 'MKTLTKASRDIAVLTSEDVARLAVRLEADDYTDPFEGLNDWHLLRSLAFQRPELVEPYLYLLDMESYDEA' A
#
# COMPACT_ATOMS: atom_id res chain seq x y z
N MET A 1 -2.93 -21.15 19.89
CA MET A 1 -2.12 -20.52 18.83
C MET A 1 -3.10 -19.89 17.84
N LYS A 2 -3.33 -18.57 17.93
CA LYS A 2 -4.25 -17.87 17.02
C LYS A 2 -3.56 -17.78 15.66
N THR A 3 -4.04 -18.53 14.69
CA THR A 3 -3.73 -18.32 13.28
C THR A 3 -4.18 -16.91 12.93
N LEU A 4 -3.24 -15.96 12.85
CA LEU A 4 -3.48 -14.73 12.11
C LEU A 4 -3.64 -15.15 10.66
N THR A 5 -4.88 -15.41 10.24
CA THR A 5 -5.29 -15.29 8.85
C THR A 5 -4.99 -13.86 8.47
N LYS A 6 -3.75 -13.63 8.01
CA LYS A 6 -3.30 -12.40 7.37
C LYS A 6 -4.39 -12.10 6.36
N ALA A 7 -5.13 -11.04 6.64
CA ALA A 7 -6.16 -10.56 5.76
C ALA A 7 -5.45 -10.22 4.45
N SER A 8 -5.39 -11.20 3.56
CA SER A 8 -5.38 -10.96 2.13
C SER A 8 -6.67 -10.19 1.89
N ARG A 9 -6.68 -8.87 2.19
CA ARG A 9 -7.68 -7.97 1.66
C ARG A 9 -7.65 -8.26 0.19
N ASP A 10 -8.72 -8.87 -0.31
CA ASP A 10 -8.80 -9.28 -1.69
C ASP A 10 -8.46 -8.07 -2.53
N ILE A 11 -7.24 -8.06 -3.07
CA ILE A 11 -6.69 -6.92 -3.80
C ILE A 11 -7.60 -6.57 -4.96
N ALA A 12 -8.41 -7.53 -5.42
CA ALA A 12 -9.46 -7.41 -6.43
C ALA A 12 -10.71 -6.60 -6.01
N VAL A 13 -11.01 -6.46 -4.72
CA VAL A 13 -12.22 -5.80 -4.22
C VAL A 13 -11.95 -4.35 -3.80
N LEU A 14 -10.68 -3.98 -3.63
CA LEU A 14 -10.29 -2.62 -3.25
C LEU A 14 -10.71 -1.61 -4.34
N THR A 15 -11.33 -0.51 -3.91
CA THR A 15 -11.71 0.59 -4.78
C THR A 15 -10.66 1.69 -4.76
N SER A 16 -10.74 2.66 -5.67
CA SER A 16 -9.87 3.85 -5.65
C SER A 16 -9.95 4.60 -4.31
N GLU A 17 -11.11 4.65 -3.66
CA GLU A 17 -11.28 5.25 -2.33
C GLU A 17 -10.56 4.45 -1.23
N ASP A 18 -10.57 3.12 -1.30
CA ASP A 18 -9.83 2.29 -0.35
C ASP A 18 -8.32 2.49 -0.49
N VAL A 19 -7.84 2.58 -1.74
CA VAL A 19 -6.43 2.85 -2.03
C VAL A 19 -6.04 4.26 -1.59
N ALA A 20 -6.88 5.26 -1.80
CA ALA A 20 -6.65 6.61 -1.32
C ALA A 20 -6.51 6.66 0.21
N ARG A 21 -7.40 5.97 0.95
CA ARG A 21 -7.30 5.86 2.41
C ARG A 21 -6.03 5.14 2.86
N LEU A 22 -5.61 4.12 2.12
CA LEU A 22 -4.35 3.41 2.37
C LEU A 22 -3.14 4.34 2.20
N ALA A 23 -3.10 5.09 1.10
CA ALA A 23 -2.04 6.06 0.82
C ALA A 23 -1.95 7.16 1.89
N VAL A 24 -3.09 7.73 2.29
CA VAL A 24 -3.13 8.73 3.37
C VAL A 24 -2.58 8.19 4.69
N ARG A 25 -2.86 6.92 5.02
CA ARG A 25 -2.30 6.30 6.23
C ARG A 25 -0.79 6.11 6.13
N LEU A 26 -0.29 5.71 4.97
CA LEU A 26 1.16 5.60 4.71
C LEU A 26 1.86 6.95 4.80
N GLU A 27 1.25 8.01 4.27
CA GLU A 27 1.78 9.37 4.39
C GLU A 27 1.76 9.91 5.81
N ALA A 28 0.67 9.65 6.53
CA ALA A 28 0.56 10.10 7.91
C ALA A 28 1.62 9.46 8.80
N ASP A 29 2.09 8.26 8.44
CA ASP A 29 3.02 7.42 9.20
C ASP A 29 2.61 7.24 10.68
N ASP A 30 1.31 7.45 10.98
CA ASP A 30 0.74 7.44 12.33
C ASP A 30 0.32 6.01 12.71
N TYR A 31 1.25 5.07 12.52
CA TYR A 31 1.04 3.67 12.88
C TYR A 31 1.41 3.44 14.34
N THR A 32 0.55 2.72 15.06
CA THR A 32 0.86 2.32 16.44
C THR A 32 1.94 1.24 16.48
N ASP A 33 2.10 0.48 15.41
CA ASP A 33 3.11 -0.57 15.27
C ASP A 33 3.79 -0.52 13.88
N PRO A 34 5.13 -0.63 13.81
CA PRO A 34 5.87 -0.51 12.56
C PRO A 34 5.56 -1.63 11.54
N PHE A 35 5.08 -2.80 11.99
CA PHE A 35 4.65 -3.86 11.09
C PHE A 35 3.33 -3.52 10.40
N GLU A 36 2.48 -2.67 10.98
CA GLU A 36 1.26 -2.19 10.33
C GLU A 36 1.58 -1.30 9.13
N GLY A 37 2.50 -0.34 9.29
CA GLY A 37 2.98 0.49 8.18
C GLY A 37 3.61 -0.35 7.07
N LEU A 38 4.43 -1.34 7.45
CA LEU A 38 5.03 -2.27 6.50
C LEU A 38 3.98 -3.12 5.76
N ASN A 39 2.92 -3.56 6.43
CA ASN A 39 1.83 -4.32 5.79
C ASN A 39 1.07 -3.47 4.77
N ASP A 40 0.76 -2.21 5.11
CA ASP A 40 0.06 -1.29 4.21
C ASP A 40 0.94 -0.91 3.01
N TRP A 41 2.25 -0.74 3.22
CA TRP A 41 3.21 -0.53 2.15
C TRP A 41 3.28 -1.73 1.20
N HIS A 42 3.34 -2.96 1.74
CA HIS A 42 3.29 -4.18 0.94
C HIS A 42 1.97 -4.33 0.17
N LEU A 43 0.85 -3.90 0.76
CA LEU A 43 -0.45 -3.92 0.09
C LEU A 43 -0.49 -2.94 -1.09
N LEU A 44 -0.04 -1.70 -0.88
CA LEU A 44 0.08 -0.69 -1.94
C LEU A 44 1.00 -1.18 -3.07
N ARG A 45 2.12 -1.82 -2.72
CA ARG A 45 3.04 -2.42 -3.69
C ARG A 45 2.41 -3.55 -4.48
N SER A 46 1.63 -4.41 -3.83
CA SER A 46 0.92 -5.51 -4.49
C SER A 46 -0.16 -4.99 -5.45
N LEU A 47 -0.84 -3.91 -5.07
CA LEU A 47 -1.76 -3.17 -5.94
C LEU A 47 -1.03 -2.59 -7.16
N ALA A 48 0.18 -2.03 -6.99
CA ALA A 48 0.98 -1.54 -8.11
C ALA A 48 1.29 -2.60 -9.18
N PHE A 49 1.50 -3.84 -8.76
CA PHE A 49 1.73 -4.93 -9.71
C PHE A 49 0.45 -5.46 -10.37
N GLN A 50 -0.69 -5.47 -9.66
CA GLN A 50 -1.92 -6.08 -10.15
C GLN A 50 -2.88 -5.10 -10.83
N ARG A 51 -2.97 -3.88 -10.30
CA ARG A 51 -3.88 -2.80 -10.68
C ARG A 51 -3.18 -1.44 -10.59
N PRO A 52 -2.16 -1.20 -11.44
CA PRO A 52 -1.37 0.03 -11.42
C PRO A 52 -2.24 1.29 -11.58
N GLU A 53 -3.37 1.20 -12.28
CA GLU A 53 -4.29 2.33 -12.50
C GLU A 53 -4.88 2.90 -11.20
N LEU A 54 -4.95 2.10 -10.13
CA LEU A 54 -5.48 2.55 -8.83
C LEU A 54 -4.42 3.22 -7.95
N VAL A 55 -3.14 2.91 -8.20
CA VAL A 55 -2.02 3.38 -7.37
C VAL A 55 -1.10 4.34 -8.09
N GLU A 56 -1.32 4.60 -9.38
CA GLU A 56 -0.58 5.58 -10.19
C GLU A 56 -0.32 6.91 -9.45
N PRO A 57 -1.31 7.55 -8.80
CA PRO A 57 -1.07 8.80 -8.08
C PRO A 57 -0.26 8.61 -6.78
N TYR A 58 -0.08 7.38 -6.28
CA TYR A 58 0.54 7.08 -4.99
C TYR A 58 1.87 6.31 -5.11
N LEU A 59 2.40 6.15 -6.33
CA LEU A 59 3.65 5.40 -6.56
C LEU A 59 4.86 6.01 -5.84
N TYR A 60 4.85 7.33 -5.58
CA TYR A 60 5.90 8.02 -4.81
C TYR A 60 6.02 7.50 -3.37
N LEU A 61 4.97 6.91 -2.80
CA LEU A 61 5.01 6.32 -1.45
C LEU A 61 5.74 4.98 -1.38
N LEU A 62 5.96 4.34 -2.54
CA LEU A 62 6.60 3.04 -2.58
C LEU A 62 8.14 3.14 -2.59
N ASP A 63 8.71 4.34 -2.46
CA ASP A 63 10.13 4.61 -2.68
C ASP A 63 10.63 3.96 -3.98
N MET A 64 9.71 3.81 -4.95
CA MET A 64 10.07 3.52 -6.32
C MET A 64 10.59 4.83 -6.86
N GLU A 65 11.86 5.12 -6.58
CA GLU A 65 12.56 6.16 -7.31
C GLU A 65 12.34 5.85 -8.79
N SER A 66 11.62 6.72 -9.49
CA SER A 66 11.91 6.94 -10.88
C SER A 66 13.37 7.36 -10.88
N TYR A 67 14.26 6.40 -11.13
CA TYR A 67 15.70 6.60 -11.19
C TYR A 67 15.94 7.75 -12.17
N ASP A 68 16.03 8.97 -11.64
CA ASP A 68 16.28 10.19 -12.39
C ASP A 68 17.80 10.28 -12.43
N GLU A 69 18.36 9.59 -13.41
CA GLU A 69 19.79 9.56 -13.70
C GLU A 69 20.21 10.98 -14.12
N ALA A 70 20.68 11.78 -13.15
CA ALA A 70 21.24 13.11 -13.35
C ALA A 70 22.67 13.07 -13.90
#